data_AF-A0A946NQJ0-F1
#
_entry.id   AF-A0A946NQJ0-F1
#
_cell.length_a   1.000
_cell.length_b   1.000
_cell.length_c   1.000
_cell.angle_alpha   90.00
_cell.angle_beta   90.00
_cell.angle_gamma   90.00
#
_symmetry.space_group_name_H-M   'P 1'
#
loop_
_entity.id
_entity.type
_entity.pdbx_description
1 polymer ?
#
loop_
_entity_poly.entity_id
_entity_poly.type
_entity_poly.pdbx_seq_one_letter_code
_entity_poly.pdbx_strand_id
1 'polypeptide(L)' 'MISNLSDEKLEILIDRIDALAVTINESNRTEESKERLLDLLAALRSLADNALNDIDSDEDLIK' A
#
# COMPACT_ATOMS: atom_id res chain seq x y z
N MET A 1 12.97 -16.62 -7.02
CA MET A 1 11.58 -16.67 -7.56
C MET A 1 10.64 -16.04 -6.54
N ILE A 2 10.53 -14.72 -6.53
CA ILE A 2 9.32 -14.02 -6.09
C ILE A 2 8.90 -13.28 -7.36
N SER A 3 8.07 -13.96 -8.16
CA SER A 3 7.72 -13.48 -9.50
C SER A 3 6.82 -12.27 -9.37
N ASN A 4 7.31 -11.12 -9.85
CA ASN A 4 6.59 -9.89 -10.21
C ASN A 4 5.16 -9.77 -9.67
N LEU A 5 4.99 -9.05 -8.55
CA LEU A 5 3.95 -8.04 -8.63
C LEU A 5 4.46 -7.02 -9.64
N SER A 6 3.86 -7.00 -10.83
CA SER A 6 4.06 -5.94 -11.80
C SER A 6 3.67 -4.60 -11.16
N ASP A 7 4.34 -3.51 -11.52
CA ASP A 7 4.11 -2.17 -10.94
C ASP A 7 2.63 -1.78 -10.95
N GLU A 8 1.91 -2.16 -12.00
CA GLU A 8 0.45 -2.03 -12.13
C GLU A 8 -0.33 -2.68 -10.97
N LYS A 9 0.11 -3.84 -10.46
CA LYS A 9 -0.52 -4.50 -9.30
C LYS A 9 -0.20 -3.79 -8.00
N LEU A 10 0.97 -3.14 -7.89
CA LEU A 10 1.33 -2.32 -6.73
C LEU A 10 0.53 -1.02 -6.72
N GLU A 11 0.38 -0.35 -7.87
CA GLU A 11 -0.50 0.82 -8.02
C GLU A 11 -1.95 0.47 -7.65
N ILE A 12 -2.48 -0.63 -8.18
CA ILE A 12 -3.82 -1.13 -7.80
C ILE A 12 -3.90 -1.42 -6.29
N LEU A 13 -2.82 -1.88 -5.67
CA LEU A 13 -2.78 -2.13 -4.23
C LEU A 13 -2.88 -0.82 -3.44
N ILE A 14 -2.12 0.21 -3.85
CA ILE A 14 -2.14 1.55 -3.25
C ILE A 14 -3.54 2.17 -3.37
N ASP A 15 -4.13 2.13 -4.56
CA ASP A 15 -5.49 2.64 -4.79
C ASP A 15 -6.53 1.95 -3.89
N ARG A 16 -6.40 0.63 -3.70
CA ARG A 16 -7.28 -0.13 -2.81
C ARG A 16 -7.08 0.21 -1.34
N ILE A 17 -5.85 0.50 -0.93
CA ILE A 17 -5.53 0.95 0.44
C ILE A 17 -6.19 2.31 0.70
N ASP A 18 -6.10 3.24 -0.24
CA ASP A 18 -6.72 4.56 -0.13
C ASP A 18 -8.26 4.47 -0.11
N ALA A 19 -8.87 3.62 -0.94
CA ALA A 19 -10.32 3.37 -0.91
C ALA A 19 -10.80 2.75 0.42
N LEU A 20 -9.98 1.87 1.03
CA LEU A 20 -10.26 1.30 2.34
C LEU A 20 -10.16 2.36 3.44
N ALA A 21 -9.22 3.30 3.36
CA ALA A 21 -9.09 4.40 4.31
C ALA A 21 -10.36 5.27 4.34
N VAL A 22 -10.90 5.61 3.16
CA VAL A 22 -12.17 6.34 3.02
C VAL A 22 -13.32 5.55 3.64
N THR A 23 -13.43 4.27 3.31
CA THR A 23 -14.49 3.39 3.85
C THR A 23 -14.44 3.28 5.37
N ILE A 24 -13.24 3.22 5.96
CA ILE A 24 -13.05 3.16 7.42
C ILE A 24 -13.45 4.49 8.06
N ASN A 25 -13.08 5.61 7.45
CA ASN A 25 -13.44 6.93 7.92
C ASN A 25 -14.97 7.15 7.92
N GLU A 26 -15.64 6.70 6.84
CA GLU A 26 -17.10 6.75 6.68
C GLU A 26 -17.86 5.70 7.52
N SER A 27 -17.17 4.66 8.00
CA SER A 27 -17.80 3.60 8.80
C SER A 27 -18.26 4.13 10.16
N ASN A 28 -19.35 3.56 10.69
CA ASN A 28 -19.87 3.91 12.01
C ASN A 28 -19.15 3.15 13.15
N ARG A 29 -17.86 2.86 12.96
CA ARG A 29 -16.99 2.17 13.95
C ARG A 29 -16.55 3.12 15.05
N THR A 30 -16.10 2.56 16.18
CA THR A 30 -15.51 3.35 17.26
C THR A 30 -14.22 4.05 16.79
N GLU A 31 -13.94 5.22 17.35
CA GLU A 31 -12.75 6.03 16.98
C GLU A 31 -11.45 5.23 17.15
N GLU A 32 -11.31 4.48 18.24
CA GLU A 32 -10.15 3.60 18.48
C GLU A 32 -10.01 2.50 17.40
N SER A 33 -11.14 1.97 16.89
CA SER A 33 -11.09 0.99 15.80
C SER A 33 -10.70 1.65 14.48
N LYS A 34 -11.09 2.91 14.26
CA LYS A 34 -10.71 3.67 13.07
C LYS A 34 -9.22 3.99 13.07
N GLU A 35 -8.70 4.50 14.19
CA GLU A 35 -7.25 4.77 14.35
C GLU A 35 -6.41 3.52 14.04
N ARG A 36 -6.70 2.39 14.69
CA ARG A 36 -5.95 1.15 14.47
C ARG A 36 -6.00 0.66 13.02
N LEU A 37 -7.13 0.86 12.33
CA LEU A 37 -7.28 0.48 10.94
C LEU A 37 -6.55 1.45 10.00
N LEU A 38 -6.56 2.75 10.30
CA LEU A 38 -5.80 3.75 9.55
C LEU A 38 -4.29 3.55 9.71
N ASP A 39 -3.82 3.24 10.92
CA ASP A 39 -2.40 2.92 11.17
C ASP A 39 -1.96 1.69 10.37
N LEU A 40 -2.79 0.65 10.33
CA LEU A 40 -2.52 -0.55 9.53
C LEU A 40 -2.47 -0.24 8.03
N LEU A 41 -3.38 0.60 7.53
CA LEU A 41 -3.38 1.03 6.13
C LEU A 41 -2.15 1.87 5.78
N ALA A 42 -1.71 2.76 6.68
CA ALA A 42 -0.50 3.54 6.50
C ALA A 42 0.75 2.64 6.41
N ALA A 43 0.85 1.61 7.27
CA ALA A 43 1.93 0.64 7.21
C ALA A 43 1.92 -0.17 5.89
N LEU A 44 0.75 -0.58 5.41
CA LEU A 44 0.60 -1.28 4.14
C LEU A 44 0.97 -0.39 2.94
N ARG A 45 0.60 0.88 2.97
CA ARG A 45 0.96 1.86 1.94
C ARG A 45 2.47 2.04 1.87
N SER A 46 3.12 2.26 3.01
CA SER A 46 4.58 2.40 3.06
C SER A 46 5.30 1.14 2.56
N LEU A 47 4.78 -0.05 2.85
CA LEU A 47 5.33 -1.30 2.32
C LEU A 47 5.17 -1.41 0.80
N ALA A 48 4.04 -0.98 0.25
CA ALA A 48 3.79 -0.95 -1.18
C ALA A 48 4.67 0.08 -1.90
N ASP A 49 4.81 1.28 -1.34
CA ASP A 49 5.67 2.35 -1.85
C ASP A 49 7.15 1.93 -1.86
N ASN A 50 7.62 1.26 -0.79
CA ASN A 50 8.98 0.72 -0.74
C ASN A 50 9.20 -0.39 -1.78
N ALA A 51 8.22 -1.28 -1.96
CA ALA A 51 8.30 -2.32 -2.97
C ALA A 51 8.35 -1.74 -4.40
N LEU A 52 7.67 -0.63 -4.66
CA LEU A 52 7.76 0.10 -5.92
C LEU A 52 9.16 0.70 -6.15
N ASN A 53 9.71 1.36 -5.13
CA ASN A 53 11.04 1.99 -5.21
C ASN A 53 12.20 0.97 -5.32
N ASP A 54 12.07 -0.20 -4.69
CA ASP A 54 13.07 -1.27 -4.78
C ASP A 54 13.09 -1.90 -6.18
N ILE A 55 11.94 -2.00 -6.86
CA ILE A 55 11.85 -2.53 -8.24
C ILE A 55 12.50 -1.58 -9.25
N ASP A 56 12.31 -0.27 -9.11
CA ASP A 56 12.99 0.75 -9.94
C ASP A 56 14.51 0.77 -9.72
N SER A 57 14.98 0.48 -8.49
CA SER A 57 16.40 0.51 -8.14
C SER A 57 17.22 -0.65 -8.73
N ASP A 58 16.60 -1.82 -8.95
CA ASP A 58 17.26 -2.97 -9.57
C ASP A 58 17.46 -2.79 -11.10
N GLU A 59 16.67 -1.93 -11.75
CA GLU A 59 16.79 -1.68 -13.20
C GLU A 59 18.03 -0.81 -13.54
N ASP A 60 18.51 0.01 -12.61
CA ASP A 60 19.70 0.86 -12.79
C ASP A 60 21.04 0.12 -12.60
N LEU A 61 21.04 -1.09 -12.03
CA LEU A 61 22.26 -1.88 -11.76
C LEU A 61 22.73 -2.75 -12.95
N ILE A 62 22.02 -2.71 -14.10
CA ILE A 62 22.32 -3.53 -15.29
C ILE A 62 22.93 -2.70 -16.46
N LYS A 63 23.23 -1.40 -16.27
CA LYS A 63 23.96 -0.58 -17.25
C LYS A 63 25.43 -0.42 -16.92
#